data_AF-A0A9E5UX60-F1
#
_entry.id   AF-A0A9E5UX60-F1
#
_cell.length_a   1.000
_cell.length_b   1.000
_cell.length_c   1.000
_cell.angle_alpha   90.00
_cell.angle_beta   90.00
_cell.angle_gamma   90.00
#
_symmetry.space_group_name_H-M   'P 1'
#
loop_
_entity.id
_entity.type
_entity.pdbx_description
1 polymer ?
#
loop_
_entity_poly.entity_id
_entity_poly.type
_entity_poly.pdbx_seq_one_letter_code
_entity_poly.pdbx_strand_id
1 'polypeptide(L)'
;MRRLSLAVALILLMLVSALPTISSHAQETSDVNVPVRMAGNVVLRSGPGWNTAWWEYLPRGYETVAIARSANGLWLQVLAEGYQGWVPTSALRRRRGGQL
;
A
#
# COMPACT_ATOMS: atom_id res chain seq x y z
N MET A 1 -38.94 45.69 14.66
CA MET A 1 -38.20 44.46 15.04
C MET A 1 -38.89 43.26 14.38
N ARG A 2 -38.15 42.29 13.80
CA ARG A 2 -38.63 41.01 13.21
C ARG A 2 -39.01 40.91 11.71
N ARG A 3 -38.50 41.76 10.82
CA ARG A 3 -38.57 41.49 9.34
C ARG A 3 -37.23 41.39 8.64
N LEU A 4 -36.17 41.89 9.28
CA LEU A 4 -34.80 41.83 8.77
C LEU A 4 -34.08 40.52 9.16
N SER A 5 -34.61 39.75 10.12
CA SER A 5 -33.98 38.54 10.66
C SER A 5 -34.14 37.31 9.76
N LEU A 6 -35.15 37.28 8.89
CA LEU A 6 -35.42 36.16 7.98
C LEU A 6 -34.53 36.17 6.73
N ALA A 7 -34.29 37.36 6.15
CA ALA A 7 -33.44 37.50 4.96
C ALA A 7 -31.97 37.17 5.26
N VAL A 8 -31.45 37.60 6.41
CA VAL A 8 -30.07 37.28 6.83
C VAL A 8 -29.92 35.79 7.15
N ALA A 9 -30.92 35.17 7.78
CA ALA A 9 -30.90 33.73 8.08
C ALA A 9 -30.92 32.86 6.80
N LEU A 10 -31.65 33.28 5.77
CA LEU A 10 -31.70 32.58 4.47
C LEU A 10 -30.39 32.71 3.69
N ILE A 11 -29.74 33.87 3.73
CA ILE A 11 -28.43 34.08 3.09
C ILE A 11 -27.35 33.26 3.82
N LEU A 12 -27.41 33.17 5.15
CA LEU A 12 -26.50 32.32 5.92
C LEU A 12 -26.72 30.82 5.64
N LEU A 13 -27.96 30.40 5.40
CA LEU A 13 -28.31 29.02 5.06
C LEU A 13 -27.83 28.63 3.65
N MET A 14 -27.85 29.56 2.69
CA MET A 14 -27.35 29.36 1.33
C MET A 14 -25.81 29.34 1.23
N LEU A 15 -25.09 29.98 2.17
CA LEU A 15 -23.62 30.01 2.16
C LEU A 15 -22.98 28.67 2.57
N VAL A 16 -23.73 27.79 3.26
CA VAL A 16 -23.22 26.51 3.80
C VAL A 16 -23.20 25.39 2.74
N SER A 17 -23.93 25.50 1.63
CA SER A 17 -24.05 24.42 0.64
C SER A 17 -22.91 24.36 -0.39
N ALA A 18 -22.01 25.35 -0.40
CA ALA A 18 -20.91 25.44 -1.36
C ALA A 18 -19.54 25.11 -0.76
N LEU A 19 -19.47 24.48 0.42
CA LEU A 19 -18.21 23.89 0.84
C LEU A 19 -17.92 22.73 -0.13
N PRO A 20 -16.77 22.70 -0.83
CA PRO A 20 -16.34 21.47 -1.44
C PRO A 20 -16.26 20.46 -0.30
N THR A 21 -17.11 19.44 -0.32
CA THR A 21 -16.84 18.23 0.44
C THR A 21 -15.55 17.71 -0.15
N ILE A 22 -14.41 18.10 0.45
CA ILE A 22 -13.14 17.47 0.16
C ILE A 22 -13.39 16.05 0.64
N SER A 23 -13.81 15.18 -0.29
CA SER A 23 -13.79 13.75 -0.08
C SER A 23 -12.33 13.43 0.22
N SER A 24 -11.99 13.39 1.51
CA SER A 24 -10.81 12.72 1.99
C SER A 24 -11.02 11.23 1.78
N HIS A 25 -11.10 10.82 0.52
CA HIS A 25 -10.33 9.64 0.17
C HIS A 25 -8.88 10.08 0.38
N ALA A 26 -8.42 9.94 1.63
CA ALA A 26 -7.06 9.53 1.86
C ALA A 26 -6.96 8.23 1.04
N GLN A 27 -6.65 8.39 -0.24
CA GLN A 27 -6.11 7.32 -1.03
C GLN A 27 -4.78 7.12 -0.35
N GLU A 28 -4.81 6.24 0.66
CA GLU A 28 -3.65 5.60 1.20
C GLU A 28 -3.01 4.96 -0.01
N THR A 29 -2.15 5.73 -0.68
CA THR A 29 -1.16 5.23 -1.60
C THR A 29 -0.28 4.37 -0.73
N SER A 30 -0.76 3.17 -0.44
CA SER A 30 -0.01 2.09 0.16
C SER A 30 1.23 2.02 -0.67
N ASP A 31 2.34 2.47 -0.09
CA ASP A 31 3.62 2.65 -0.75
C ASP A 31 3.82 1.49 -1.72
N VAL A 32 3.93 1.79 -3.01
CA VAL A 32 4.17 0.79 -4.05
C VAL A 32 5.43 0.00 -3.73
N ASN A 33 6.28 0.51 -2.83
CA ASN A 33 7.57 -0.01 -2.46
C ASN A 33 7.64 -0.27 -0.95
N VAL A 34 7.06 -1.39 -0.50
CA VAL A 34 7.13 -1.79 0.92
C VAL A 34 8.48 -2.45 1.20
N PRO A 35 9.30 -1.95 2.13
CA PRO A 35 10.53 -2.64 2.51
C PRO A 35 10.20 -3.99 3.16
N VAL A 36 10.84 -5.05 2.66
CA VAL A 36 10.64 -6.42 3.14
C VAL A 36 11.99 -7.07 3.41
N ARG A 37 11.99 -8.01 4.37
CA ARG A 37 13.17 -8.77 4.76
C ARG A 37 12.89 -10.26 4.74
N MET A 38 13.78 -11.01 4.11
CA MET A 38 13.66 -12.47 4.00
C MET A 38 13.90 -13.12 5.38
N ALA A 39 12.98 -13.97 5.81
CA ALA A 39 13.08 -14.69 7.09
C ALA A 39 13.99 -15.93 7.01
N GLY A 40 14.18 -16.48 5.80
CA GLY A 40 15.01 -17.62 5.47
C GLY A 40 15.63 -17.47 4.08
N ASN A 41 16.24 -18.54 3.55
CA ASN A 41 16.69 -18.57 2.16
C ASN A 41 15.48 -18.82 1.25
N VAL A 42 15.28 -17.96 0.26
CA VAL A 42 14.06 -17.93 -0.56
C VAL A 42 14.45 -17.93 -2.02
N VAL A 43 13.72 -18.69 -2.84
CA VAL A 43 13.87 -18.65 -4.30
C VAL A 43 13.06 -17.48 -4.86
N LEU A 44 13.70 -16.63 -5.65
CA LEU A 44 13.06 -15.64 -6.50
C LEU A 44 12.48 -16.34 -7.73
N ARG A 45 11.16 -16.24 -7.91
CA ARG A 45 10.42 -16.98 -8.93
C ARG A 45 9.90 -16.12 -10.07
N SER A 46 9.66 -16.73 -11.22
CA SER A 46 9.13 -16.03 -12.39
C SER A 46 7.65 -15.66 -12.33
N GLY A 47 6.90 -16.32 -11.45
CA GLY A 47 5.49 -16.01 -11.22
C GLY A 47 5.06 -16.38 -9.81
N PRO A 48 3.83 -15.99 -9.43
CA PRO A 48 3.25 -16.39 -8.15
C PRO A 48 2.87 -17.88 -8.19
N GLY A 49 3.72 -18.75 -7.63
CA GLY A 49 3.44 -20.18 -7.55
C GLY A 49 4.68 -21.01 -7.22
N TRP A 50 4.46 -22.21 -6.69
CA TRP A 50 5.56 -23.14 -6.41
C TRP A 50 6.06 -23.89 -7.65
N ASN A 51 5.24 -23.92 -8.71
CA ASN A 51 5.49 -24.60 -9.99
C ASN A 51 6.10 -23.67 -11.06
N THR A 52 6.43 -22.43 -10.73
CA THR A 52 7.06 -21.49 -11.67
C THR A 52 8.57 -21.62 -11.65
N ALA A 53 9.21 -21.22 -12.75
CA ALA A 53 10.67 -21.25 -12.90
C ALA A 53 11.38 -20.43 -11.80
N TRP A 54 12.58 -20.88 -11.45
CA TRP A 54 13.48 -20.22 -10.51
C TRP A 54 14.45 -19.30 -11.24
N TRP A 55 14.73 -18.12 -10.68
CA TRP A 55 15.80 -17.23 -11.17
C TRP A 55 17.01 -17.24 -10.25
N GLU A 56 16.80 -16.98 -8.96
CA GLU A 56 17.91 -16.75 -8.02
C GLU A 56 17.52 -17.07 -6.57
N TYR A 57 18.51 -17.17 -5.68
CA TYR A 57 18.30 -17.31 -4.24
C TYR A 57 18.54 -15.98 -3.51
N LEU A 58 17.55 -15.58 -2.72
CA LEU A 58 17.63 -14.48 -1.78
C LEU A 58 18.00 -15.06 -0.41
N PRO A 59 19.17 -14.71 0.15
CA PRO A 59 19.60 -15.27 1.44
C PRO A 59 18.74 -14.73 2.59
N ARG A 60 18.76 -15.46 3.71
CA ARG A 60 18.12 -15.00 4.95
C ARG A 60 18.63 -13.62 5.33
N GLY A 61 17.69 -12.73 5.65
CA GLY A 61 17.98 -11.38 6.09
C GLY A 61 18.20 -10.39 4.95
N TYR A 62 18.20 -10.84 3.69
CA TYR A 62 18.20 -9.97 2.52
C TYR A 62 17.04 -8.99 2.58
N GLU A 63 17.33 -7.72 2.33
CA GLU A 63 16.37 -6.61 2.36
C GLU A 63 16.12 -6.13 0.93
N THR A 64 14.85 -5.94 0.60
CA THR A 64 14.41 -5.50 -0.73
C THR A 64 13.08 -4.77 -0.59
N VAL A 65 12.50 -4.33 -1.70
CA VAL A 65 11.19 -3.69 -1.77
C VAL A 65 10.21 -4.61 -2.47
N ALA A 66 9.04 -4.80 -1.86
CA ALA A 66 7.90 -5.39 -2.54
C ALA A 66 7.23 -4.33 -3.41
N ILE A 67 7.07 -4.64 -4.70
CA ILE A 67 6.55 -3.75 -5.75
C ILE A 67 5.14 -4.12 -6.21
N ALA A 68 4.70 -5.35 -5.95
CA ALA A 68 3.35 -5.81 -6.24
C ALA A 68 2.95 -6.97 -5.33
N ARG A 69 1.66 -7.30 -5.35
CA ARG A 69 1.07 -8.44 -4.64
C ARG A 69 0.19 -9.24 -5.58
N SER A 70 0.22 -10.57 -5.47
CA SER A 70 -0.64 -11.45 -6.27
C SER A 70 -2.11 -11.29 -5.86
N ALA A 71 -3.03 -11.64 -6.76
CA ALA A 71 -4.47 -11.52 -6.50
C ALA A 71 -4.94 -12.28 -5.24
N ASN A 72 -4.31 -13.42 -4.93
CA ASN A 72 -4.60 -14.21 -3.72
C ASN A 72 -3.83 -13.74 -2.47
N GLY A 73 -2.96 -12.73 -2.58
CA GLY A 73 -2.18 -12.18 -1.48
C GLY A 73 -1.09 -13.09 -0.91
N LEU A 74 -0.88 -14.28 -1.50
CA LEU A 74 0.11 -15.25 -1.01
C LEU A 74 1.53 -14.96 -1.52
N TRP A 75 1.68 -14.09 -2.50
CA TRP A 75 2.95 -13.76 -3.12
C TRP A 75 3.15 -12.26 -3.22
N LEU A 76 4.40 -11.83 -3.00
CA LEU A 76 4.85 -10.47 -3.31
C LEU A 76 5.83 -10.54 -4.47
N GLN A 77 5.71 -9.59 -5.39
CA GLN A 77 6.77 -9.31 -6.34
C GLN A 77 7.76 -8.37 -5.68
N VAL A 78 9.05 -8.65 -5.80
CA VAL A 78 10.15 -7.85 -5.24
C VAL A 78 11.10 -7.41 -6.32
N LEU A 79 11.80 -6.30 -6.09
CA LEU A 79 12.90 -5.81 -6.93
C LEU A 79 14.24 -6.08 -6.24
N ALA A 80 14.91 -7.16 -6.62
CA ALA A 80 16.21 -7.54 -6.07
C ALA A 80 17.30 -7.33 -7.13
N GLU A 81 18.26 -6.43 -6.86
CA GLU A 81 19.41 -6.16 -7.75
C GLU A 81 19.02 -5.90 -9.22
N GLY A 82 17.87 -5.25 -9.44
CA GLY A 82 17.36 -4.94 -10.79
C GLY A 82 16.48 -6.03 -11.40
N TYR A 83 16.42 -7.22 -10.80
CA TYR A 83 15.54 -8.30 -11.21
C TYR A 83 14.19 -8.24 -10.46
N GLN A 84 13.12 -8.45 -11.21
CA GLN A 84 11.78 -8.57 -10.64
C GLN A 84 11.39 -10.04 -10.54
N GLY A 85 10.92 -10.46 -9.38
CA GLY A 85 10.41 -11.81 -9.22
C GLY A 85 9.56 -11.97 -7.98
N TRP A 86 9.01 -13.16 -7.81
CA TRP A 86 7.99 -13.45 -6.83
C TRP A 86 8.53 -14.27 -5.67
N VAL A 87 8.15 -13.88 -4.46
CA VAL A 87 8.44 -14.60 -3.21
C VAL A 87 7.15 -14.81 -2.42
N PRO A 88 7.00 -15.92 -1.69
CA PRO A 88 5.82 -16.16 -0.88
C PRO A 88 5.82 -15.22 0.34
N THR A 89 4.65 -14.72 0.73
CA THR A 89 4.52 -13.82 1.89
C THR A 89 4.95 -14.50 3.20
N SER A 90 4.80 -15.82 3.29
CA SER A 90 5.25 -16.63 4.43
C SER A 90 6.77 -16.65 4.62
N ALA A 91 7.55 -16.32 3.58
CA ALA A 91 9.00 -16.25 3.67
C ALA A 91 9.51 -14.90 4.20
N LEU A 92 8.60 -13.95 4.47
CA LEU A 92 8.95 -12.61 4.94
C LEU A 92 8.79 -12.51 6.45
N ARG A 93 9.66 -11.72 7.08
CA ARG A 93 9.47 -11.29 8.46
C ARG A 93 8.87 -9.88 8.45
N ARG A 94 7.73 -9.69 9.12
CA ARG A 94 7.19 -8.35 9.38
C ARG A 94 8.25 -7.57 10.17
N ARG A 95 8.73 -6.47 9.61
CA ARG A 95 9.48 -5.48 10.37
C ARG A 95 8.49 -4.85 11.37
N ARG A 96 8.51 -5.28 12.64
CA ARG A 96 7.78 -4.58 13.70
C ARG A 96 8.48 -3.25 13.93
N GLY A 97 7.72 -2.15 13.86
CA GLY A 97 8.10 -0.87 14.47
C GLY A 97 8.56 0.20 13.49
N GLY A 98 7.78 1.28 13.45
CA GLY A 98 8.07 2.53 12.77
C GLY A 98 7.02 3.60 13.07
N GLN A 99 6.67 3.80 14.36
CA GLN A 99 6.10 5.04 14.86
C GLN A 99 7.08 5.54 15.94
N LEU A 100 7.69 6.71 15.68
CA LEU A 100 8.23 7.59 16.71
C LEU A 100 7.17 8.65 16.99
#